data_AF-A0AAN8KE19-F1
#
_entry.id   AF-A0AAN8KE19-F1
#
_cell.length_a   1.000
_cell.length_b   1.000
_cell.length_c   1.000
_cell.angle_alpha   90.00
_cell.angle_beta   90.00
_cell.angle_gamma   90.00
#
_symmetry.space_group_name_H-M   'P 1'
#
loop_
_entity.id
_entity.type
_entity.pdbx_description
1 polymer ?
#
loop_
_entity_poly.entity_id
_entity_poly.type
_entity_poly.pdbx_seq_one_letter_code
_entity_poly.pdbx_strand_id
1 'polypeptide(L)'
;MQCEFSDLNVLLKASSKDDVIQICREAFLYRNKPVLSDNVLNMAIDKLGSDRSTVAKLYKSLSVLLKMSVFHGSSDPKFLLQLYPSDFQKNLKELLIKITIDNMSSWKSIASASQVSLPNLVDFDWRVDVKTSSDSIARMSVPTCILNMQVQETATDVNSMPDVNGVQVELSKETLDTMLDGLSKIRDQLNSVANR
;
A
#
# COMPACT_ATOMS: atom_id res chain seq x y z
N MET A 1 15.39 -0.81 -15.31
CA MET A 1 15.04 0.59 -14.93
C MET A 1 16.16 1.07 -14.02
N GLN A 2 17.17 1.74 -14.60
CA GLN A 2 18.37 2.17 -13.87
C GLN A 2 18.11 3.54 -13.24
N CYS A 3 18.56 3.73 -12.00
CA CYS A 3 18.56 5.03 -11.33
C CYS A 3 19.78 5.82 -11.82
N GLU A 4 19.54 6.91 -12.54
CA GLU A 4 20.62 7.81 -12.96
C GLU A 4 20.91 8.81 -11.84
N PHE A 5 21.97 8.57 -11.08
CA PHE A 5 22.33 9.40 -9.92
C PHE A 5 22.72 10.83 -10.32
N SER A 6 23.13 11.05 -11.57
CA SER A 6 23.39 12.38 -12.13
C SER A 6 22.16 13.28 -12.09
N ASP A 7 20.96 12.72 -12.27
CA ASP A 7 19.70 13.47 -12.23
C ASP A 7 19.37 13.93 -10.80
N LEU A 8 19.80 13.19 -9.78
CA LEU A 8 19.56 13.52 -8.37
C LEU A 8 20.36 14.74 -7.91
N ASN A 9 21.47 15.07 -8.57
CA ASN A 9 22.28 16.25 -8.26
C ASN A 9 21.51 17.56 -8.47
N VAL A 10 20.41 17.54 -9.22
CA VAL A 10 19.51 18.69 -9.40
C VAL A 10 18.92 19.15 -8.07
N LEU A 11 18.76 18.24 -7.09
CA LEU A 11 18.29 18.56 -5.75
C LEU A 11 19.22 19.53 -5.00
N LEU A 12 20.48 19.67 -5.43
CA LEU A 12 21.41 20.66 -4.85
C LEU A 12 21.01 22.10 -5.16
N LYS A 13 20.18 22.32 -6.19
CA LYS A 13 19.65 23.63 -6.54
C LYS A 13 18.44 24.04 -5.70
N ALA A 14 17.92 23.14 -4.86
CA ALA A 14 16.79 23.44 -3.99
C ALA A 14 17.16 24.55 -3.00
N SER A 15 16.23 25.46 -2.77
CA SER A 15 16.44 26.62 -1.88
C SER A 15 16.48 26.23 -0.40
N SER A 16 15.87 25.11 -0.02
CA SER A 16 15.83 24.64 1.36
C SER A 16 15.85 23.11 1.47
N LYS A 17 16.19 22.61 2.67
CA LYS A 17 16.08 21.17 2.99
C LYS A 17 14.63 20.71 2.98
N ASP A 18 13.70 21.56 3.42
CA ASP A 18 12.27 21.26 3.42
C ASP A 18 11.70 21.06 2.01
N ASP A 19 12.21 21.81 1.01
CA ASP A 19 11.84 21.59 -0.39
C ASP A 19 12.28 20.21 -0.88
N VAL A 20 13.48 19.77 -0.51
CA VAL A 20 13.98 18.43 -0.86
C VAL A 20 13.11 17.35 -0.22
N ILE A 21 12.70 17.53 1.04
CA ILE A 21 11.78 16.61 1.74
C ILE A 21 10.45 16.53 1.01
N GLN A 22 9.87 17.68 0.65
CA GLN A 22 8.59 17.73 -0.05
C GLN A 22 8.69 17.03 -1.42
N ILE A 23 9.73 17.32 -2.21
CA ILE A 23 9.95 16.69 -3.51
C ILE A 23 10.11 15.17 -3.36
N CYS A 24 10.82 14.69 -2.34
CA CYS A 24 10.95 13.25 -2.08
C CYS A 24 9.61 12.60 -1.73
N ARG A 25 8.79 13.27 -0.90
CA ARG A 25 7.44 12.78 -0.57
C ARG A 25 6.54 12.73 -1.80
N GLU A 26 6.52 13.78 -2.61
CA GLU A 26 5.76 13.83 -3.86
C GLU A 26 6.23 12.76 -4.84
N ALA A 27 7.55 12.58 -5.00
CA ALA A 27 8.11 11.53 -5.86
C ALA A 27 7.71 10.12 -5.40
N PHE A 28 7.62 9.88 -4.09
CA PHE A 28 7.12 8.62 -3.56
C PHE A 28 5.61 8.43 -3.77
N LEU A 29 4.80 9.47 -3.59
CA LEU A 29 3.35 9.40 -3.79
C LEU A 29 2.98 9.13 -5.25
N TYR A 30 3.65 9.82 -6.18
CA TYR A 30 3.40 9.66 -7.62
C TYR A 30 4.22 8.53 -8.27
N ARG A 31 4.91 7.71 -7.48
CA ARG A 31 5.85 6.68 -7.96
C ARG A 31 5.24 5.68 -8.95
N ASN A 32 3.93 5.43 -8.89
CA ASN A 32 3.23 4.47 -9.73
C ASN A 32 2.46 5.13 -10.89
N LYS A 33 2.51 6.47 -11.01
CA LYS A 33 1.86 7.18 -12.13
C LYS A 33 2.85 7.29 -13.31
N PRO A 34 2.43 6.94 -14.54
CA PRO A 34 3.29 7.05 -15.72
C PRO A 34 3.58 8.51 -16.11
N VAL A 35 2.69 9.44 -15.74
CA VAL A 35 2.80 10.87 -16.01
C VAL A 35 2.55 11.64 -14.72
N LEU A 36 3.46 12.56 -14.40
CA LEU A 36 3.31 13.50 -13.29
C LEU A 36 2.33 14.60 -13.67
N SER A 37 1.51 15.04 -12.71
CA SER A 37 0.62 16.18 -12.92
C SER A 37 1.42 17.45 -13.24
N ASP A 38 0.92 18.26 -14.19
CA ASP A 38 1.52 19.54 -14.57
C ASP A 38 1.74 20.47 -13.38
N ASN A 39 0.83 20.44 -12.40
CA ASN A 39 0.95 21.25 -11.18
C ASN A 39 2.18 20.85 -10.35
N VAL A 40 2.42 19.55 -10.19
CA VAL A 40 3.57 19.01 -9.42
C VAL A 40 4.87 19.34 -10.14
N LEU A 41 4.88 19.20 -11.47
CA LEU A 41 6.04 19.57 -12.28
C LEU A 41 6.34 21.07 -12.18
N ASN A 42 5.32 21.94 -12.30
CA ASN A 42 5.50 23.38 -12.24
C ASN A 42 5.98 23.85 -10.86
N MET A 43 5.45 23.28 -9.77
CA MET A 43 5.93 23.57 -8.41
C MET A 43 7.39 23.14 -8.20
N ALA A 44 7.78 21.97 -8.72
CA ALA A 44 9.14 21.50 -8.62
C ALA A 44 10.11 22.31 -9.51
N ILE A 45 9.67 22.75 -10.69
CA ILE A 45 10.42 23.65 -11.58
C ILE A 45 10.71 24.97 -10.86
N ASP A 46 9.71 25.56 -10.20
CA ASP A 46 9.85 26.80 -9.45
C ASP A 46 10.85 26.65 -8.27
N LYS A 47 10.74 25.55 -7.51
CA LYS A 47 11.63 25.26 -6.36
C LYS A 47 13.08 24.93 -6.75
N LEU A 48 13.29 24.35 -7.94
CA LEU A 48 14.61 23.87 -8.40
C LEU A 48 15.24 24.77 -9.47
N GLY A 49 14.51 25.77 -9.98
CA GLY A 49 14.94 26.65 -11.05
C GLY A 49 15.47 25.91 -12.29
N SER A 50 14.88 24.75 -12.63
CA SER A 50 15.40 23.84 -13.65
C SER A 50 14.34 23.52 -14.72
N ASP A 51 14.78 23.03 -15.88
CA ASP A 51 13.87 22.73 -16.99
C ASP A 51 12.96 21.54 -16.69
N ARG A 52 11.79 21.53 -17.34
CA ARG A 52 10.77 20.48 -17.19
C ARG A 52 11.29 19.08 -17.49
N SER A 53 12.19 18.93 -18.47
CA SER A 53 12.76 17.64 -18.84
C SER A 53 13.67 17.10 -17.73
N THR A 54 14.52 17.94 -17.17
CA THR A 54 15.41 17.59 -16.05
C THR A 54 14.63 17.26 -14.79
N VAL A 55 13.58 18.02 -14.46
CA VAL A 55 12.71 17.73 -13.31
C VAL A 55 11.98 16.40 -13.50
N ALA A 56 11.45 16.12 -14.70
CA ALA A 56 10.79 14.83 -14.97
C ALA A 56 11.76 13.63 -14.82
N LYS A 57 13.00 13.77 -15.29
CA LYS A 57 14.05 12.76 -15.11
C LYS A 57 14.42 12.58 -13.64
N LEU A 58 14.57 13.67 -12.89
CA LEU A 58 14.79 13.66 -11.44
C LEU A 58 13.71 12.84 -10.73
N TYR A 59 12.43 13.14 -10.98
CA TYR A 59 11.32 12.41 -10.34
C TYR A 59 11.33 10.93 -10.70
N LYS A 60 11.67 10.59 -11.95
CA LYS A 60 11.79 9.19 -12.39
C LYS A 60 12.91 8.47 -11.62
N SER A 61 14.12 9.02 -11.61
CA SER A 61 15.27 8.45 -10.91
C SER A 61 15.03 8.37 -9.39
N LEU A 62 14.45 9.41 -8.80
CA LEU A 62 14.09 9.46 -7.38
C LEU A 62 13.01 8.42 -7.04
N SER A 63 11.97 8.27 -7.86
CA SER A 63 10.93 7.27 -7.63
C SER A 63 11.50 5.84 -7.64
N VAL A 64 12.47 5.55 -8.50
CA VAL A 64 13.13 4.23 -8.56
C VAL A 64 13.96 4.00 -7.29
N LEU A 65 14.74 5.00 -6.87
CA LEU A 65 15.56 4.92 -5.66
C LEU A 65 14.70 4.72 -4.41
N LEU A 66 13.63 5.51 -4.26
CA LEU A 66 12.72 5.41 -3.11
C LEU A 66 11.96 4.08 -3.10
N LYS A 67 11.50 3.58 -4.25
CA LYS A 67 10.91 2.24 -4.37
C LYS A 67 11.88 1.16 -3.91
N MET A 68 13.11 1.20 -4.40
CA MET A 68 14.13 0.20 -4.07
C MET A 68 14.46 0.24 -2.57
N SER A 69 14.60 1.44 -2.01
CA SER A 69 14.89 1.65 -0.59
C SER A 69 13.76 1.13 0.32
N VAL A 70 12.50 1.41 -0.04
CA VAL A 70 11.32 0.94 0.72
C VAL A 70 11.11 -0.57 0.55
N PHE A 71 11.36 -1.12 -0.64
CA PHE A 71 11.23 -2.55 -0.94
C PHE A 71 12.17 -3.40 -0.10
N HIS A 72 13.44 -3.02 0.02
CA HIS A 72 14.38 -3.73 0.89
C HIS A 72 14.04 -3.57 2.37
N GLY A 73 13.26 -2.54 2.72
CA GLY A 73 12.62 -2.40 4.02
C GLY A 73 13.57 -2.26 5.21
N SER A 74 14.87 -2.07 4.97
CA SER A 74 15.87 -1.87 6.01
C SER A 74 15.90 -0.39 6.41
N SER A 75 15.55 -0.09 7.67
CA SER A 75 15.84 1.22 8.27
C SER A 75 17.33 1.38 8.64
N ASP A 76 18.18 0.40 8.31
CA ASP A 76 19.62 0.44 8.55
C ASP A 76 20.30 1.42 7.57
N PRO A 77 20.94 2.49 8.07
CA PRO A 77 21.70 3.42 7.24
C PRO A 77 22.80 2.75 6.42
N LYS A 78 23.43 1.67 6.92
CA LYS A 78 24.55 1.01 6.23
C LYS A 78 24.10 0.31 4.95
N PHE A 79 22.93 -0.31 4.96
CA PHE A 79 22.36 -0.93 3.78
C PHE A 79 21.96 0.12 2.75
N LEU A 80 21.29 1.19 3.18
CA LEU A 80 20.89 2.28 2.29
C LEU A 80 22.11 2.97 1.65
N LEU A 81 23.24 3.06 2.35
CA LEU A 81 24.50 3.59 1.80
C LEU A 81 25.04 2.78 0.61
N GLN A 82 24.78 1.46 0.55
CA GLN A 82 25.23 0.59 -0.54
C GLN A 82 24.44 0.82 -1.85
N LEU A 83 23.24 1.42 -1.76
CA LEU A 83 22.42 1.74 -2.93
C LEU A 83 22.98 2.91 -3.74
N TYR A 84 23.89 3.71 -3.18
CA TYR A 84 24.46 4.88 -3.84
C TYR A 84 25.86 4.58 -4.38
N PRO A 85 26.25 5.14 -5.54
CA PRO A 85 27.61 5.05 -6.03
C PRO A 85 28.59 5.79 -5.12
N SER A 86 29.85 5.34 -5.10
CA SER A 86 30.91 5.91 -4.26
C SER A 86 31.23 7.37 -4.59
N ASP A 87 31.01 7.79 -5.83
CA ASP A 87 31.24 9.16 -6.33
C ASP A 87 30.05 10.11 -6.10
N PHE A 88 28.99 9.64 -5.42
CA PHE A 88 27.82 10.48 -5.14
C PHE A 88 28.06 11.43 -3.98
N GLN A 89 27.53 12.66 -4.10
CA GLN A 89 27.76 13.73 -3.14
C GLN A 89 27.31 13.35 -1.72
N LYS A 90 28.25 13.40 -0.77
CA LYS A 90 28.07 12.87 0.60
C LYS A 90 26.91 13.52 1.35
N ASN A 91 26.76 14.84 1.27
CA ASN A 91 25.74 15.57 2.03
C ASN A 91 24.32 15.25 1.53
N LEU A 92 24.11 15.24 0.21
CA LEU A 92 22.82 14.88 -0.38
C LEU A 92 22.48 13.40 -0.11
N LYS A 93 23.48 12.51 -0.18
CA LYS A 93 23.31 11.10 0.19
C LYS A 93 22.80 10.93 1.62
N GLU A 94 23.47 11.54 2.58
CA GLU A 94 23.09 11.47 3.99
C GLU A 94 21.68 12.06 4.22
N LEU A 95 21.34 13.15 3.53
CA LEU A 95 20.01 13.74 3.59
C LEU A 95 18.93 12.79 3.04
N LEU A 96 19.13 12.21 1.86
CA LEU A 96 18.16 11.28 1.25
C LEU A 96 17.96 10.02 2.08
N ILE A 97 19.04 9.48 2.66
CA ILE A 97 18.96 8.34 3.58
C ILE A 97 18.14 8.71 4.82
N LYS A 98 18.42 9.88 5.41
CA LYS A 98 17.67 10.36 6.57
C LYS A 98 16.18 10.51 6.27
N ILE A 99 15.84 11.16 5.15
CA ILE A 99 14.45 11.32 4.69
C ILE A 99 13.78 9.95 4.51
N THR A 100 14.48 9.00 3.93
CA THR A 100 13.95 7.65 3.69
C THR A 100 13.65 6.93 4.99
N ILE A 101 14.57 6.98 5.96
CA ILE A 101 14.39 6.38 7.29
C ILE A 101 13.21 7.03 8.03
N ASP A 102 13.16 8.37 8.03
CA ASP A 102 12.13 9.14 8.73
C ASP A 102 10.71 8.85 8.19
N ASN A 103 10.56 8.57 6.89
CA ASN A 103 9.28 8.29 6.26
C ASN A 103 9.04 6.78 6.00
N MET A 104 9.95 5.88 6.40
CA MET A 104 9.94 4.46 6.04
C MET A 104 8.65 3.74 6.49
N SER A 105 8.17 3.98 7.70
CA SER A 105 6.97 3.35 8.25
C SER A 105 5.71 3.71 7.44
N SER A 106 5.53 5.02 7.19
CA SER A 106 4.43 5.55 6.39
C SER A 106 4.49 5.02 4.94
N TRP A 107 5.67 5.08 4.32
CA TRP A 107 5.86 4.65 2.94
C TRP A 107 5.69 3.15 2.76
N LYS A 108 6.11 2.32 3.71
CA LYS A 108 5.80 0.88 3.70
C LYS A 108 4.30 0.63 3.76
N SER A 109 3.59 1.30 4.66
CA SER A 109 2.13 1.16 4.77
C SER A 109 1.43 1.54 3.45
N ILE A 110 1.82 2.66 2.83
CA ILE A 110 1.30 3.07 1.52
C ILE A 110 1.69 2.08 0.41
N ALA A 111 2.91 1.54 0.44
CA ALA A 111 3.37 0.55 -0.54
C ALA A 111 2.57 -0.75 -0.44
N SER A 112 2.37 -1.26 0.77
CA SER A 112 1.57 -2.46 1.06
C SER A 112 0.10 -2.26 0.69
N ALA A 113 -0.50 -1.11 1.00
CA ALA A 113 -1.87 -0.79 0.60
C ALA A 113 -2.04 -0.67 -0.92
N SER A 114 -0.98 -0.23 -1.62
CA SER A 114 -0.99 -0.11 -3.10
C SER A 114 -0.62 -1.39 -3.85
N GLN A 115 -0.31 -2.48 -3.13
CA GLN A 115 0.05 -3.75 -3.76
C GLN A 115 -1.22 -4.44 -4.26
N VAL A 116 -1.14 -5.08 -5.44
CA VAL A 116 -2.23 -5.92 -5.97
C VAL A 116 -2.53 -7.00 -4.93
N SER A 117 -3.66 -6.86 -4.25
CA SER A 117 -4.14 -7.80 -3.24
C SER A 117 -5.33 -8.57 -3.79
N LEU A 118 -5.64 -9.70 -3.16
CA LEU A 118 -6.92 -10.37 -3.38
C LEU A 118 -8.06 -9.51 -2.82
N PRO A 119 -9.31 -9.74 -3.26
CA PRO A 119 -10.47 -9.10 -2.65
C PRO A 119 -10.47 -9.32 -1.14
N ASN A 120 -10.75 -8.26 -0.39
CA ASN A 120 -10.68 -8.28 1.06
C ASN A 120 -12.09 -8.18 1.64
N LEU A 121 -12.38 -8.99 2.66
CA LEU A 121 -13.59 -8.84 3.46
C LEU A 121 -13.44 -7.58 4.33
N VAL A 122 -14.24 -6.55 4.08
CA VAL A 122 -14.16 -5.24 4.76
C VAL A 122 -15.18 -5.09 5.88
N ASP A 123 -16.32 -5.78 5.76
CA ASP A 123 -17.39 -5.73 6.75
C ASP A 123 -18.19 -7.03 6.75
N PHE A 124 -18.81 -7.36 7.87
CA PHE A 124 -19.79 -8.44 7.96
C PHE A 124 -20.88 -8.13 8.98
N ASP A 125 -22.13 -8.39 8.57
CA ASP A 125 -23.31 -8.28 9.41
C ASP A 125 -23.99 -9.64 9.49
N TRP A 126 -24.59 -9.96 10.63
CA TRP A 126 -25.34 -11.20 10.80
C TRP A 126 -26.67 -10.93 11.49
N ARG A 127 -27.66 -11.75 11.17
CA ARG A 127 -28.93 -11.80 11.89
C ARG A 127 -29.43 -13.23 12.01
N VAL A 128 -30.24 -13.49 13.03
CA VAL A 128 -30.86 -14.80 13.23
C VAL A 128 -32.35 -14.66 12.96
N ASP A 129 -32.79 -15.35 11.91
CA ASP A 129 -34.19 -15.41 11.52
C ASP A 129 -34.78 -16.74 12.03
N VAL A 130 -36.05 -16.71 12.44
CA VAL A 130 -36.76 -17.91 12.85
C VAL A 130 -37.74 -18.28 11.74
N LYS A 131 -37.46 -19.38 11.03
CA LYS A 131 -38.29 -19.84 9.92
C LYS A 131 -39.13 -21.05 10.35
N THR A 132 -40.34 -21.16 9.81
CA THR A 132 -41.15 -22.37 9.97
C THR A 132 -40.52 -23.50 9.17
N SER A 133 -40.18 -24.61 9.85
CA SER A 133 -39.60 -25.78 9.21
C SER A 133 -40.45 -26.31 8.06
N SER A 134 -39.78 -26.70 6.97
CA SER A 134 -40.41 -27.41 5.84
C SER A 134 -40.41 -28.94 6.05
N ASP A 135 -39.45 -29.48 6.80
CA ASP A 135 -39.20 -30.93 6.91
C ASP A 135 -39.85 -31.61 8.12
N SER A 136 -40.48 -30.87 9.04
CA SER A 136 -41.09 -31.42 10.24
C SER A 136 -42.62 -31.25 10.24
N ILE A 137 -43.35 -32.36 10.41
CA ILE A 137 -44.83 -32.41 10.48
C ILE A 137 -45.37 -31.57 11.65
N ALA A 138 -44.59 -31.45 12.74
CA ALA A 138 -44.81 -30.44 13.75
C ALA A 138 -44.20 -29.13 13.25
N ARG A 139 -44.98 -28.05 13.13
CA ARG A 139 -44.55 -26.70 12.75
C ARG A 139 -43.56 -26.10 13.76
N MET A 140 -42.37 -26.68 13.87
CA MET A 140 -41.30 -26.20 14.72
C MET A 140 -40.58 -25.06 14.02
N SER A 141 -40.33 -24.01 14.79
CA SER A 141 -39.55 -22.86 14.38
C SER A 141 -38.07 -23.21 14.44
N VAL A 142 -37.38 -23.24 13.29
CA VAL A 142 -35.93 -23.49 13.23
C VAL A 142 -35.18 -22.17 13.04
N PRO A 143 -34.23 -21.84 13.93
CA PRO A 143 -33.40 -20.65 13.76
C PRO A 143 -32.40 -20.86 12.63
N THR A 144 -32.27 -19.86 11.77
CA THR A 144 -31.30 -19.81 10.67
C THR A 144 -30.50 -18.51 10.76
N CYS A 145 -29.22 -18.56 10.45
CA CYS A 145 -28.36 -17.39 10.47
C CYS A 145 -28.22 -16.83 9.05
N ILE A 146 -28.55 -15.55 8.85
CA ILE A 146 -28.27 -14.83 7.61
C ILE A 146 -27.02 -13.99 7.84
N LEU A 147 -25.96 -14.33 7.13
CA LEU A 147 -24.68 -13.62 7.16
C LEU A 147 -24.53 -12.81 5.88
N ASN A 148 -24.29 -11.52 6.02
CA ASN A 148 -23.99 -10.59 4.95
C ASN A 148 -22.53 -10.17 5.04
N MET A 149 -21.78 -10.34 3.97
CA MET A 149 -20.35 -10.03 3.89
C MET A 149 -20.13 -8.96 2.84
N GLN A 150 -19.41 -7.89 3.18
CA GLN A 150 -19.00 -6.88 2.23
C GLN A 150 -17.57 -7.15 1.80
N VAL A 151 -17.39 -7.49 0.53
CA VAL A 151 -16.09 -7.82 -0.06
C VAL A 151 -15.68 -6.68 -0.98
N GLN A 152 -14.55 -6.05 -0.66
CA GLN A 152 -13.95 -5.02 -1.50
C GLN A 152 -13.07 -5.70 -2.56
N GLU A 153 -13.39 -5.47 -3.83
CA GLU A 153 -12.62 -5.98 -4.96
C GLU A 153 -11.24 -5.32 -5.07
N THR A 154 -10.34 -5.95 -5.81
CA THR A 154 -9.01 -5.37 -6.08
C THR A 154 -9.16 -4.12 -6.95
N ALA A 155 -8.47 -3.03 -6.58
CA ALA A 155 -8.43 -1.82 -7.39
C ALA A 155 -7.87 -2.10 -8.78
N THR A 156 -8.71 -2.05 -9.81
CA THR A 156 -8.32 -2.23 -11.22
C THR A 156 -7.75 -0.95 -11.82
N ASP A 157 -8.14 0.21 -11.28
CA ASP A 157 -7.75 1.54 -11.78
C ASP A 157 -7.21 2.46 -10.68
N VAL A 158 -6.20 3.27 -11.03
CA VAL A 158 -5.40 4.09 -10.08
C VAL A 158 -6.19 5.27 -9.48
N ASN A 159 -7.40 5.57 -9.98
CA ASN A 159 -8.22 6.69 -9.52
C ASN A 159 -9.68 6.32 -9.18
N SER A 160 -10.04 5.03 -9.14
CA SER A 160 -11.36 4.58 -8.72
C SER A 160 -11.30 3.96 -7.33
N MET A 161 -12.30 4.25 -6.49
CA MET A 161 -12.48 3.49 -5.26
C MET A 161 -12.87 2.05 -5.67
N PRO A 162 -12.27 1.01 -5.08
CA PRO A 162 -12.61 -0.36 -5.45
C PRO A 162 -14.06 -0.66 -5.04
N ASP A 163 -14.80 -1.31 -5.93
CA ASP A 163 -16.20 -1.66 -5.68
C ASP A 163 -16.35 -2.61 -4.49
N VAL A 164 -17.42 -2.41 -3.72
CA VAL A 164 -17.78 -3.25 -2.58
C VAL A 164 -18.99 -4.10 -2.95
N ASN A 165 -18.78 -5.41 -3.03
CA ASN A 165 -19.79 -6.40 -3.36
C ASN A 165 -20.35 -7.02 -2.07
N GLY A 166 -21.69 -7.05 -1.94
CA GLY A 166 -22.39 -7.72 -0.85
C GLY A 166 -22.67 -9.20 -1.16
N VAL A 167 -22.17 -10.11 -0.33
CA VAL A 167 -22.42 -11.56 -0.42
C VAL A 167 -23.26 -11.97 0.78
N GLN A 168 -24.50 -12.38 0.53
CA GLN A 168 -25.39 -12.89 1.56
C GLN A 168 -25.46 -14.42 1.50
N VAL A 169 -25.27 -15.07 2.66
CA VAL A 169 -25.35 -16.51 2.82
C VAL A 169 -26.29 -16.87 3.97
N GLU A 170 -27.01 -17.98 3.81
CA GLU A 170 -27.83 -18.56 4.86
C GLU A 170 -27.12 -19.78 5.44
N LEU A 171 -26.97 -19.81 6.76
CA LEU A 171 -26.22 -20.81 7.49
C LEU A 171 -27.11 -21.50 8.52
N SER A 172 -27.16 -22.83 8.43
CA SER A 172 -27.67 -23.65 9.52
C SER A 172 -26.68 -23.66 10.69
N LYS A 173 -27.14 -24.10 11.86
CA LYS A 173 -26.27 -24.27 13.03
C LYS A 173 -25.06 -25.18 12.71
N GLU A 174 -25.30 -26.33 12.08
CA GLU A 174 -24.25 -27.30 11.77
C GLU A 174 -23.22 -26.74 10.78
N THR A 175 -23.69 -25.98 9.79
CA THR A 175 -22.80 -25.31 8.82
C THR A 175 -21.95 -24.24 9.49
N LEU A 176 -22.53 -23.46 10.41
CA LEU A 176 -21.81 -22.44 11.17
C LEU A 176 -20.75 -23.06 12.10
N ASP A 177 -21.08 -24.13 12.82
CA ASP A 177 -20.14 -24.84 13.69
C ASP A 177 -18.96 -25.39 12.87
N THR A 178 -19.23 -25.95 11.69
CA THR A 178 -18.19 -26.43 10.75
C THR A 178 -17.31 -25.28 10.25
N MET A 179 -17.90 -24.12 9.94
CA MET A 179 -17.17 -22.93 9.50
C MET A 179 -16.24 -22.39 10.60
N LEU A 180 -16.70 -22.36 11.85
CA LEU A 180 -15.89 -21.92 13.00
C LEU A 180 -14.70 -22.83 13.26
N ASP A 181 -14.86 -24.15 13.13
CA ASP A 181 -13.75 -25.11 13.23
C ASP A 181 -12.72 -24.88 12.11
N GLY A 182 -13.19 -24.70 10.87
CA GLY A 182 -12.34 -24.39 9.72
C GLY A 182 -11.53 -23.10 9.90
N LEU A 183 -12.18 -22.00 10.30
CA LEU A 183 -11.53 -20.70 10.54
C LEU A 183 -10.55 -20.76 11.73
N SER A 184 -10.86 -21.54 12.77
CA SER A 184 -9.96 -21.75 13.91
C SER A 184 -8.66 -22.43 13.48
N LYS A 185 -8.75 -23.47 12.63
CA LYS A 185 -7.57 -24.14 12.06
C LYS A 185 -6.74 -23.19 11.19
N ILE A 186 -7.37 -22.34 10.38
CA ILE A 186 -6.67 -21.34 9.56
C ILE A 186 -5.92 -20.34 10.44
N ARG A 187 -6.54 -19.83 11.51
CA ARG A 187 -5.89 -18.94 12.49
C ARG A 187 -4.65 -19.60 13.08
N ASP A 188 -4.75 -20.86 13.50
CA ASP A 188 -3.65 -21.56 14.15
C ASP A 188 -2.49 -21.83 13.16
N GLN A 189 -2.81 -22.12 11.88
CA GLN A 189 -1.81 -22.22 10.81
C GLN A 189 -1.09 -20.88 10.55
N LEU A 190 -1.84 -19.77 10.46
CA LEU A 190 -1.25 -18.44 10.26
C LEU A 190 -0.33 -18.04 11.43
N ASN A 191 -0.75 -18.31 12.67
CA ASN A 191 0.07 -18.06 13.86
C ASN A 191 1.36 -18.91 13.88
N SER A 192 1.29 -20.15 13.42
CA SER A 192 2.46 -21.02 13.29
C SER A 192 3.47 -20.48 12.25
N VAL A 193 2.98 -19.93 11.14
CA VAL A 193 3.82 -19.32 10.10
C VAL A 193 4.40 -17.97 10.55
N ALA A 194 3.63 -17.14 11.25
CA ALA A 194 4.09 -15.83 11.71
C ALA A 194 5.14 -15.89 12.83
N ASN A 195 5.16 -16.97 13.62
CA ASN A 195 6.15 -17.21 14.68
C ASN A 195 7.43 -17.92 14.20
N ARG A 196 7.59 -18.13 12.89
CA ARG A 196 8.84 -18.58 12.25
C ARG A 196 9.65 -17.40 11.74
#